data_AF-A0A4R5VMW6-F1
#
_entry.id   AF-A0A4R5VMW6-F1
#
_cell.length_a   1.000
_cell.length_b   1.000
_cell.length_c   1.000
_cell.angle_alpha   90.00
_cell.angle_beta   90.00
_cell.angle_gamma   90.00
#
_symmetry.space_group_name_H-M   'P 1'
#
loop_
_entity.id
_entity.type
_entity.pdbx_description
1 polymer ?
#
loop_
_entity_poly.entity_id
_entity_poly.type
_entity_poly.pdbx_seq_one_letter_code
_entity_poly.pdbx_strand_id
1 'polypeptide(L)' 'MKRIPKYKINFIASFICLVIGIFLIKILPNAIPTLILFGYFFLFYLGTGIYHLIKQRKNTNSL' A
#
# COMPACT_ATOMS: atom_id res chain seq x y z
N MET A 1 -23.87 7.64 -2.30
CA MET A 1 -22.39 7.74 -2.32
C MET A 1 -21.81 6.41 -2.81
N LYS A 2 -21.07 6.38 -3.93
CA LYS A 2 -20.38 5.16 -4.41
C LYS A 2 -19.32 4.77 -3.38
N ARG A 3 -19.47 3.62 -2.71
CA ARG A 3 -18.45 3.12 -1.77
C ARG A 3 -17.20 2.73 -2.55
N ILE A 4 -16.13 3.51 -2.41
CA ILE A 4 -14.82 3.16 -2.96
C ILE A 4 -14.37 1.87 -2.27
N PRO A 5 -14.01 0.82 -3.02
CA PRO A 5 -13.63 -0.44 -2.41
C PRO A 5 -12.31 -0.30 -1.65
N LYS A 6 -12.25 -0.87 -0.44
CA LYS A 6 -11.13 -0.71 0.51
C LYS A 6 -9.77 -1.10 -0.08
N TYR A 7 -9.73 -2.07 -1.01
CA TYR A 7 -8.48 -2.45 -1.66
C TYR A 7 -7.87 -1.29 -2.47
N LYS A 8 -8.68 -0.47 -3.14
CA LYS A 8 -8.18 0.68 -3.93
C LYS A 8 -7.49 1.71 -3.04
N ILE A 9 -8.06 1.97 -1.86
CA ILE A 9 -7.48 2.90 -0.88
C ILE A 9 -6.13 2.38 -0.40
N ASN A 10 -6.03 1.08 -0.08
CA ASN A 10 -4.77 0.46 0.33
C ASN A 10 -3.70 0.49 -0.76
N PHE A 11 -4.07 0.25 -2.03
CA PHE A 11 -3.13 0.39 -3.15
C PHE A 11 -2.64 1.82 -3.35
N ILE A 12 -3.53 2.81 -3.23
CA ILE A 12 -3.15 4.23 -3.30
C ILE A 12 -2.20 4.59 -2.15
N ALA A 13 -2.50 4.17 -0.92
CA ALA A 13 -1.63 4.40 0.23
C ALA A 13 -0.25 3.76 0.07
N SER A 14 -0.20 2.51 -0.43
CA SER A 14 1.04 1.80 -0.74
C SER A 14 1.88 2.59 -1.76
N PHE A 15 1.25 3.07 -2.84
CA PHE A 15 1.94 3.86 -3.87
C PHE A 15 2.47 5.18 -3.32
N ILE A 16 1.69 5.89 -2.51
CA ILE A 16 2.11 7.14 -1.84
C ILE A 16 3.32 6.88 -0.93
N CYS A 17 3.30 5.82 -0.12
CA CYS A 17 4.45 5.45 0.72
C CYS A 17 5.71 5.19 -0.11
N LEU A 18 5.59 4.55 -1.27
CA LEU A 18 6.72 4.27 -2.15
C LEU A 18 7.31 5.57 -2.75
N VAL A 19 6.46 6.47 -3.23
CA VAL A 19 6.91 7.76 -3.79
C VAL A 19 7.59 8.62 -2.72
N ILE A 20 6.97 8.73 -1.54
CA ILE A 20 7.52 9.50 -0.41
C ILE A 20 8.85 8.89 0.06
N GLY A 21 8.93 7.57 0.15
CA GLY A 21 10.16 6.86 0.52
C GLY A 21 11.32 7.15 -0.44
N ILE A 22 11.07 7.13 -1.76
CA ILE A 22 12.08 7.44 -2.78
C ILE A 22 12.57 8.89 -2.65
N PHE A 23 11.67 9.84 -2.41
CA PHE A 23 12.04 11.24 -2.21
C PHE A 23 12.89 11.43 -0.95
N LEU A 24 12.49 10.81 0.16
CA LEU A 24 13.21 10.91 1.43
C LEU A 24 14.61 10.27 1.37
N ILE A 25 14.78 9.18 0.63
CA ILE A 25 16.11 8.55 0.42
C ILE A 25 17.10 9.54 -0.22
N LYS A 26 16.65 10.47 -1.06
CA LYS A 26 17.51 11.48 -1.69
C LYS A 26 17.86 12.66 -0.77
N ILE A 27 17.02 12.90 0.24
CA ILE A 27 17.13 14.07 1.14
C ILE A 27 17.86 13.69 2.42
N LEU A 28 17.61 12.49 2.95
CA LEU A 28 18.21 12.03 4.19
C LEU A 28 19.61 11.43 3.94
N PRO A 29 20.59 11.75 4.80
CA PRO A 29 21.92 11.14 4.72
C PRO A 29 21.89 9.62 5.00
N ASN A 30 20.84 9.14 5.69
CA ASN A 30 20.68 7.74 6.07
C ASN A 30 19.55 7.07 5.26
N ALA A 31 19.92 6.50 4.12
CA ALA A 31 19.00 5.80 3.22
C ALA A 31 18.45 4.48 3.83
N ILE A 32 19.26 3.75 4.61
CA ILE A 32 18.90 2.44 5.16
C ILE A 32 17.64 2.47 6.06
N PRO A 33 17.56 3.28 7.13
CA PRO A 33 16.38 3.30 7.99
C PRO A 33 15.13 3.76 7.25
N THR A 34 15.28 4.71 6.31
CA THR A 34 14.19 5.18 5.45
C THR A 34 13.66 4.04 4.58
N LEU A 35 14.54 3.28 3.95
CA LEU A 35 14.18 2.16 3.08
C LEU A 35 13.50 1.02 3.85
N ILE A 36 13.98 0.72 5.07
CA ILE A 36 13.35 -0.27 5.95
C ILE A 36 11.94 0.18 6.36
N LEU A 37 11.80 1.42 6.84
CA LEU A 37 10.51 1.94 7.32
C LEU A 37 9.48 2.02 6.19
N PHE A 38 9.81 2.70 5.09
CA PHE A 38 8.88 2.88 3.97
C PHE A 38 8.66 1.58 3.19
N GLY A 39 9.67 0.71 3.09
CA GLY A 39 9.54 -0.62 2.51
C GLY A 39 8.58 -1.50 3.30
N TYR A 40 8.66 -1.46 4.64
CA TYR A 40 7.73 -2.18 5.51
C TYR A 40 6.28 -1.69 5.35
N PHE A 41 6.07 -0.37 5.39
CA PHE A 41 4.74 0.21 5.15
C PHE A 41 4.21 -0.12 3.75
N PHE A 42 5.06 -0.04 2.73
CA PHE A 42 4.69 -0.40 1.36
C PHE A 42 4.17 -1.84 1.28
N LEU A 43 4.93 -2.80 1.82
CA LEU A 43 4.56 -4.22 1.85
C LEU A 43 3.28 -4.47 2.65
N PHE A 44 3.13 -3.81 3.80
CA PHE A 44 1.94 -3.93 4.63
C PHE A 44 0.66 -3.45 3.91
N TYR A 45 0.70 -2.27 3.29
CA TYR A 45 -0.44 -1.75 2.53
C TYR A 45 -0.71 -2.55 1.26
N LEU A 46 0.34 -3.02 0.59
CA LEU A 46 0.20 -3.90 -0.58
C LEU A 46 -0.46 -5.23 -0.21
N GLY A 47 0.03 -5.89 0.82
CA GLY A 47 -0.49 -7.19 1.29
C GLY A 47 -1.94 -7.09 1.77
N THR A 48 -2.27 -6.07 2.56
CA THR A 48 -3.66 -5.83 2.99
C THR A 48 -4.57 -5.45 1.83
N GLY A 49 -4.08 -4.70 0.84
CA GLY A 49 -4.79 -4.40 -0.40
C GLY A 49 -5.12 -5.64 -1.21
N ILE A 50 -4.14 -6.53 -1.42
CA ILE A 50 -4.32 -7.82 -2.09
C ILE A 50 -5.30 -8.71 -1.32
N TYR A 51 -5.18 -8.80 0.00
CA TYR A 51 -6.10 -9.56 0.84
C TYR A 51 -7.55 -9.09 0.67
N HIS A 52 -7.79 -7.78 0.73
CA HIS A 52 -9.11 -7.21 0.52
C HIS A 52 -9.64 -7.41 -0.91
N LEU A 53 -8.76 -7.36 -1.92
CA LEU A 53 -9.11 -7.65 -3.30
C LEU A 53 -9.61 -9.10 -3.45
N ILE A 54 -8.85 -10.06 -2.93
CA ILE A 54 -9.21 -11.48 -2.96
C ILE A 54 -10.51 -11.73 -2.20
N LYS A 55 -10.64 -11.15 -0.99
CA LYS A 55 -11.86 -11.26 -0.18
C LYS A 55 -13.09 -10.70 -0.90
N GLN A 56 -12.96 -9.56 -1.57
CA GLN A 56 -14.05 -8.96 -2.33
C GLN A 56 -14.43 -9.82 -3.55
N ARG A 57 -13.43 -10.37 -4.26
CA ARG A 57 -13.68 -11.26 -5.41
C ARG A 57 -14.43 -12.52 -4.98
N LYS A 58 -14.07 -13.12 -3.84
CA LYS A 58 -14.78 -14.26 -3.26
C LYS A 58 -16.25 -13.94 -2.94
N ASN A 59 -16.52 -12.80 -2.33
CA ASN A 59 -17.90 -12.36 -2.04
C ASN A 59 -18.72 -12.01 -3.29
N THR A 60 -18.07 -11.68 -4.41
CA THR A 60 -18.75 -11.37 -5.68
C THR A 60 -19.06 -12.62 -6.49
N ASN A 61 -18.21 -13.65 -6.41
CA ASN A 61 -18.39 -14.93 -7.11
C ASN A 61 -19.30 -15.93 -6.37
N SER A 62 -19.67 -15.65 -5.11
CA SER A 62 -20.61 -16.48 -4.33
C SER A 62 -22.07 -16.01 -4.43
N LEU A 63 -22.35 -15.05 -5.30
CA LEU A 63 -23.66 -14.50 -5.64
C LEU A 63 -23.96 -14.84 -7.10
#